data_AF-W9XAE2-F1
#
_entry.id   AF-W9XAE2-F1
#
_cell.length_a   1.000
_cell.length_b   1.000
_cell.length_c   1.000
_cell.angle_alpha   90.00
_cell.angle_beta   90.00
_cell.angle_gamma   90.00
#
_symmetry.space_group_name_H-M   'P 1'
#
loop_
_entity.id
_entity.type
_entity.pdbx_description
1 polymer ?
#
loop_
_entity_poly.entity_id
_entity_poly.type
_entity_poly.pdbx_seq_one_letter_code
_entity_poly.pdbx_strand_id
1 'polypeptide(L)'
;SRKEDKFPEFENPRAFDKEDCLSCRVLGSTAFVGLGGYTYFSGMQQLRARQKAIEFSKSKYKYGSRQLGILSLSATLMGLGVYRMFI
;
A
#
# COMPACT_ATOMS: atom_id res chain seq x y z
N SER A 1 5.42 -12.24 17.21
CA SER A 1 5.78 -13.15 16.10
C SER A 1 5.52 -12.47 14.77
N ARG A 2 6.60 -12.11 14.06
CA ARG A 2 6.55 -11.55 12.70
C ARG A 2 6.40 -12.74 11.75
N LYS A 3 5.28 -12.90 11.04
CA LYS A 3 5.18 -13.92 9.99
C LYS A 3 5.92 -13.37 8.77
N GLU A 4 7.13 -13.88 8.58
CA GLU A 4 7.80 -13.87 7.28
C GLU A 4 7.02 -14.82 6.39
N ASP A 5 6.03 -14.29 5.67
CA ASP A 5 5.37 -15.01 4.59
C ASP A 5 6.42 -15.18 3.49
N LYS A 6 7.09 -16.33 3.55
CA LYS A 6 8.08 -16.84 2.61
C LYS A 6 7.46 -16.80 1.21
N PHE A 7 7.79 -15.78 0.42
CA PHE A 7 7.45 -15.71 -1.01
C PHE A 7 8.05 -16.95 -1.68
N PRO A 8 7.24 -17.97 -2.05
CA PRO A 8 7.75 -19.05 -2.85
C PRO A 8 7.92 -18.52 -4.27
N GLU A 9 9.18 -18.57 -4.69
CA GLU A 9 9.70 -18.58 -6.04
C GLU A 9 8.63 -18.77 -7.14
N PHE A 10 8.63 -17.79 -8.03
CA PHE A 10 7.90 -17.68 -9.28
C PHE A 10 8.21 -18.86 -10.23
N GLU A 11 7.68 -20.08 -10.01
CA GLU A 11 8.04 -21.24 -10.85
C GLU A 11 6.90 -22.00 -11.57
N ASN A 12 5.60 -21.70 -11.40
CA ASN A 12 4.60 -22.07 -12.44
C ASN A 12 3.19 -21.49 -12.18
N PRO A 13 2.76 -20.43 -12.91
CA PRO A 13 1.49 -19.74 -12.66
C PRO A 13 0.22 -20.43 -13.17
N ARG A 14 0.29 -21.68 -13.65
CA ARG A 14 -0.84 -22.39 -14.31
C ARG A 14 -1.32 -23.68 -13.63
N ALA A 15 -0.85 -23.99 -12.42
CA ALA A 15 -1.32 -25.17 -11.65
C ALA A 15 -2.43 -24.82 -10.63
N PHE A 16 -2.74 -23.53 -10.50
CA PHE A 16 -3.61 -22.92 -9.51
C PHE A 16 -5.05 -22.75 -10.08
N ASP A 17 -5.50 -23.75 -10.84
CA ASP A 17 -6.74 -23.67 -11.60
C ASP A 17 -7.92 -24.18 -10.75
N LYS A 18 -8.74 -23.21 -10.27
CA LYS A 18 -10.12 -23.29 -9.72
C LYS A 18 -10.33 -23.10 -8.21
N GLU A 19 -9.66 -23.83 -7.32
CA GLU A 19 -9.86 -23.70 -5.84
C GLU A 19 -9.24 -22.45 -5.22
N ASP A 20 -8.51 -21.75 -6.07
CA ASP A 20 -7.32 -21.05 -5.71
C ASP A 20 -7.54 -19.56 -6.03
N CYS A 21 -8.50 -19.26 -6.91
CA CYS A 21 -9.06 -17.93 -7.12
C CYS A 21 -9.44 -17.22 -5.80
N LEU A 22 -9.97 -17.93 -4.79
CA LEU A 22 -10.23 -17.35 -3.47
C LEU A 22 -8.92 -16.99 -2.74
N SER A 23 -7.96 -17.91 -2.70
CA SER A 23 -6.65 -17.70 -2.07
C SER A 23 -5.87 -16.55 -2.72
N CYS A 24 -5.82 -16.47 -4.05
CA CYS A 24 -5.17 -15.38 -4.79
C CYS A 24 -5.86 -14.03 -4.57
N ARG A 25 -7.19 -14.04 -4.48
CA ARG A 25 -7.98 -12.83 -4.25
C ARG A 25 -7.81 -12.32 -2.83
N VAL A 26 -7.80 -13.22 -1.85
CA VAL A 26 -7.48 -12.88 -0.45
C VAL A 26 -6.05 -12.39 -0.31
N LEU A 27 -5.05 -13.07 -0.90
CA LEU A 27 -3.65 -12.65 -0.88
C LEU A 27 -3.44 -11.29 -1.56
N GLY A 28 -4.00 -11.10 -2.76
CA GLY A 28 -3.91 -9.82 -3.48
C GLY A 28 -4.57 -8.68 -2.71
N SER A 29 -5.78 -8.89 -2.19
CA SER A 29 -6.52 -7.90 -1.42
C SER A 29 -5.81 -7.53 -0.11
N THR A 30 -5.32 -8.52 0.64
CA THR A 30 -4.58 -8.28 1.88
C THR A 30 -3.25 -7.57 1.63
N ALA A 31 -2.52 -7.94 0.57
CA ALA A 31 -1.29 -7.25 0.18
C ALA A 31 -1.54 -5.78 -0.15
N PHE A 32 -2.52 -5.47 -1.01
CA PHE A 32 -2.81 -4.09 -1.39
C PHE A 32 -3.35 -3.24 -0.24
N VAL A 33 -4.24 -3.79 0.60
CA VAL A 33 -4.77 -3.08 1.77
C VAL A 33 -3.66 -2.85 2.81
N GLY A 34 -2.82 -3.85 3.08
CA GLY A 34 -1.68 -3.74 3.98
C GLY A 34 -0.67 -2.70 3.52
N LEU A 35 -0.32 -2.70 2.23
CA LEU A 35 0.57 -1.71 1.62
C LEU A 35 -0.03 -0.31 1.63
N GLY A 36 -1.33 -0.16 1.35
CA GLY A 36 -2.03 1.12 1.41
C GLY A 36 -2.01 1.70 2.82
N GLY A 37 -2.32 0.89 3.84
CA GLY A 37 -2.29 1.30 5.24
C GLY A 37 -0.90 1.65 5.73
N TYR A 38 0.10 0.83 5.37
CA TYR A 38 1.50 1.09 5.70
C TYR A 38 2.00 2.38 5.04
N THR A 39 1.67 2.60 3.77
CA THR A 39 2.04 3.82 3.03
C THR A 39 1.45 5.06 3.68
N TYR A 40 0.19 5.00 4.12
CA TYR A 40 -0.45 6.09 4.85
C TYR A 40 0.26 6.37 6.18
N PHE A 41 0.49 5.33 6.98
CA PHE A 41 1.10 5.48 8.30
C PHE A 41 2.57 5.98 8.23
N SER A 42 3.41 5.32 7.43
CA SER A 42 4.82 5.68 7.23
C SER A 42 4.95 7.03 6.52
N GLY A 43 4.11 7.30 5.52
CA GLY A 43 4.08 8.58 4.82
C GLY A 43 3.75 9.73 5.76
N MET A 44 2.73 9.59 6.62
CA MET A 44 2.38 10.60 7.62
C MET A 44 3.47 10.81 8.68
N GLN A 45 4.15 9.75 9.11
CA GLN A 45 5.31 9.87 10.01
C GLN A 45 6.47 10.63 9.37
N GLN A 46 6.79 10.33 8.10
CA GLN A 46 7.84 11.04 7.37
C GLN A 46 7.50 12.52 7.14
N LEU A 47 6.23 12.83 6.87
CA LEU A 47 5.78 14.21 6.78
C LEU A 47 5.97 14.95 8.11
N ARG A 48 5.54 14.35 9.24
CA ARG A 48 5.72 14.94 10.58
C ARG A 48 7.20 15.15 10.93
N ALA A 49 8.04 14.15 10.65
CA ALA A 49 9.48 14.23 10.91
C ALA A 49 10.15 15.34 10.09
N ARG A 50 9.64 15.63 8.89
CA ARG A 50 10.16 16.68 8.01
C ARG A 50 9.38 18.00 8.09
N GLN A 51 8.40 18.14 9.00
CA GLN A 51 7.65 19.40 9.19
C GLN A 51 8.59 20.58 9.43
N LYS A 52 9.57 20.41 10.33
CA LYS A 52 10.55 21.47 10.65
C LYS A 52 11.43 21.85 9.45
N ALA A 53 11.81 20.86 8.64
CA ALA A 53 12.56 21.11 7.40
C ALA A 53 11.70 21.77 6.31
N ILE A 54 10.39 21.51 6.30
CA ILE A 54 9.42 22.11 5.37
C ILE A 54 9.03 23.52 5.81
N GLU A 55 8.97 23.83 7.11
CA GLU A 55 8.78 25.19 7.64
C GLU A 55 9.97 26.10 7.31
N PHE A 56 11.19 25.57 7.36
CA PHE A 56 12.39 26.30 6.94
C PHE A 56 12.53 26.41 5.41
N SER A 57 11.96 25.47 4.66
CA SER A 57 12.00 25.51 3.20
C SER A 57 10.89 26.42 2.67
N LYS A 58 11.28 27.60 2.18
CA LYS A 58 10.47 28.65 1.50
C LYS A 58 9.68 28.17 0.25
N SER A 59 9.40 26.88 0.12
CA SER A 59 8.74 26.27 -1.03
C SER A 59 7.23 26.55 -1.04
N LYS A 60 6.75 27.15 -2.14
CA LYS A 60 5.33 27.38 -2.42
C LYS A 60 4.51 26.08 -2.53
N TYR A 61 5.17 24.93 -2.66
CA TYR A 61 4.55 23.61 -2.79
C TYR A 61 4.46 22.93 -1.43
N LYS A 62 3.45 23.34 -0.67
CA LYS A 62 3.20 23.00 0.75
C LYS A 62 3.17 21.49 1.04
N TYR A 63 3.34 21.22 2.33
CA TYR A 63 2.98 20.00 3.06
C TYR A 63 1.77 19.24 2.47
N GLY A 64 0.73 19.98 2.08
CA GLY A 64 -0.50 19.45 1.51
C GLY A 64 -0.33 18.67 0.19
N SER A 65 0.61 19.01 -0.69
CA SER A 65 0.80 18.25 -1.94
C SER A 65 1.43 16.88 -1.68
N ARG A 66 2.43 16.82 -0.77
CA ARG A 66 3.03 15.55 -0.33
C ARG A 66 2.03 14.68 0.42
N GLN A 67 1.16 15.31 1.21
CA GLN A 67 0.07 14.64 1.90
C GLN A 67 -0.95 14.09 0.90
N LEU A 68 -1.39 14.90 -0.07
CA LEU A 68 -2.31 14.46 -1.13
C LEU A 68 -1.75 13.30 -1.94
N GLY A 69 -0.46 13.31 -2.28
CA GLY A 69 0.19 12.19 -2.96
C GLY A 69 0.16 10.90 -2.16
N ILE A 70 0.46 10.95 -0.85
CA ILE A 70 0.39 9.75 0.01
C ILE A 70 -1.06 9.28 0.17
N LEU A 71 -2.00 10.22 0.32
CA LEU A 71 -3.40 9.93 0.52
C LEU A 71 -4.03 9.34 -0.75
N SER A 72 -3.68 9.85 -1.94
CA SER A 72 -4.14 9.29 -3.21
C SER A 72 -3.56 7.89 -3.48
N LEU A 73 -2.27 7.69 -3.20
CA LEU A 73 -1.59 6.43 -3.43
C LEU A 73 -2.10 5.33 -2.48
N SER A 74 -2.26 5.67 -1.21
CA SER A 74 -2.87 4.77 -0.21
C SER A 74 -4.34 4.47 -0.53
N ALA A 75 -5.13 5.46 -0.93
CA ALA A 75 -6.52 5.26 -1.34
C ALA A 75 -6.63 4.36 -2.58
N THR A 76 -5.75 4.55 -3.56
CA THR A 76 -5.71 3.72 -4.78
C THR A 76 -5.37 2.27 -4.44
N LEU A 77 -4.36 2.06 -3.59
CA LEU A 77 -3.96 0.72 -3.16
C LEU A 77 -5.09 0.02 -2.39
N MET A 78 -5.67 0.68 -1.39
CA MET A 78 -6.80 0.10 -0.65
C MET A 78 -8.01 -0.14 -1.55
N GLY A 79 -8.32 0.80 -2.43
CA GLY A 79 -9.42 0.70 -3.39
C GLY A 79 -9.27 -0.50 -4.32
N LEU A 80 -8.07 -0.69 -4.91
CA LEU A 80 -7.76 -1.85 -5.74
C LEU A 80 -7.85 -3.16 -4.95
N GLY A 81 -7.37 -3.20 -3.70
CA GLY A 81 -7.47 -4.37 -2.85
C GLY A 81 -8.92 -4.77 -2.55
N VAL A 82 -9.76 -3.81 -2.17
CA VAL A 82 -11.19 -4.06 -1.88
C VAL A 82 -11.96 -4.38 -3.17
N TYR A 83 -11.71 -3.66 -4.25
CA TYR A 83 -12.33 -3.88 -5.56
C TYR A 83 -12.06 -5.30 -6.07
N ARG A 84 -10.82 -5.75 -5.95
CA ARG A 84 -10.41 -7.11 -6.34
C ARG A 84 -11.06 -8.19 -5.46
N MET A 85 -11.37 -7.90 -4.20
CA MET A 85 -12.10 -8.83 -3.32
C MET A 85 -13.57 -8.95 -3.73
N PHE A 86 -14.18 -7.89 -4.25
CA PHE A 86 -15.60 -7.85 -4.60
C PHE A 86 -15.92 -8.35 -6.03
N ILE A 87 -14.95 -8.34 -6.97
CA ILE A 87 -15.11 -8.79 -8.37
C ILE A 87 -14.55 -10.18 -8.71
#